data_AF-A0A9Q3IWA9-F1
#
_entry.id   AF-A0A9Q3IWA9-F1
#
_cell.length_a   1.000
_cell.length_b   1.000
_cell.length_c   1.000
_cell.angle_alpha   90.00
_cell.angle_beta   90.00
_cell.angle_gamma   90.00
#
_symmetry.space_group_name_H-M   'P 1'
#
loop_
_entity.id
_entity.type
_entity.pdbx_description
1 polymer ?
#
loop_
_entity_poly.entity_id
_entity_poly.type
_entity_poly.pdbx_seq_one_letter_code
_entity_poly.pdbx_strand_id
1 'polypeptide(L)'
;MNYAFEYSKQKWDKSHKTLEFKVGDLILVSTLNLKGQKKFKDSFEGPFIMKTFHGTNAVQVELSGELENKHPTFPVSLVKHYTLSDTPGQILCQWSAIDFTSSKLQEG
;
A
#
# COMPACT_ATOMS: atom_id res chain seq x y z
N MET A 1 39.30 7.01 -14.52
CA MET A 1 38.75 6.35 -13.31
C MET A 1 37.58 7.18 -12.80
N ASN A 2 36.36 6.64 -12.81
CA ASN A 2 35.11 7.34 -12.46
C ASN A 2 34.59 6.90 -11.07
N TYR A 3 35.42 7.03 -10.04
CA TYR A 3 35.11 6.58 -8.68
C TYR A 3 33.82 7.19 -8.10
N ALA A 4 33.49 8.42 -8.46
CA ALA A 4 32.26 9.09 -8.00
C ALA A 4 30.97 8.45 -8.55
N PHE A 5 31.01 7.94 -9.78
CA PHE A 5 29.87 7.25 -10.41
C PHE A 5 29.63 5.88 -9.77
N GLU A 6 30.71 5.13 -9.55
CA GLU A 6 30.64 3.80 -8.93
C GLU A 6 30.16 3.86 -7.47
N TYR A 7 30.63 4.84 -6.70
CA TYR A 7 30.17 5.06 -5.32
C TYR A 7 28.67 5.37 -5.25
N SER A 8 28.19 6.25 -6.12
CA SER A 8 26.78 6.62 -6.22
C SER A 8 25.91 5.41 -6.60
N LYS A 9 26.36 4.62 -7.58
CA LYS A 9 25.66 3.41 -8.03
C LYS A 9 25.55 2.38 -6.91
N GLN A 10 26.65 2.03 -6.23
CA GLN A 10 26.64 1.04 -5.15
C GLN A 10 25.77 1.47 -3.96
N LYS A 11 25.75 2.77 -3.63
CA LYS A 11 24.88 3.29 -2.56
C LYS A 11 23.40 3.18 -2.94
N TRP A 12 23.07 3.47 -4.21
CA TRP A 12 21.74 3.33 -4.76
C TRP A 12 21.30 1.86 -4.74
N ASP A 13 22.10 0.95 -5.30
CA ASP A 13 21.76 -0.47 -5.43
C ASP A 13 21.51 -1.14 -4.07
N LYS A 14 22.23 -0.71 -3.02
CA LYS A 14 22.07 -1.24 -1.64
C LYS A 14 20.78 -0.79 -0.96
N SER A 15 20.29 0.39 -1.30
CA SER A 15 19.14 1.01 -0.61
C SER A 15 17.83 0.77 -1.33
N HIS A 16 17.87 0.48 -2.64
CA HIS A 16 16.68 0.28 -3.45
C HIS A 16 16.35 -1.21 -3.51
N LYS A 17 15.31 -1.60 -2.77
CA LYS A 17 14.67 -2.90 -2.94
C LYS A 17 13.62 -2.78 -4.03
N THR A 18 13.68 -3.66 -5.02
CA THR A 18 12.58 -3.81 -5.99
C THR A 18 11.35 -4.27 -5.24
N LEU A 19 10.32 -3.43 -5.20
CA LEU A 19 9.02 -3.80 -4.66
C LEU A 19 8.30 -4.63 -5.73
N GLU A 20 8.14 -5.91 -5.49
CA GLU A 20 7.33 -6.77 -6.36
C GLU A 20 5.88 -6.67 -5.92
N PHE A 21 5.02 -6.20 -6.82
CA PHE A 21 3.57 -6.13 -6.63
C PHE A 21 2.91 -7.13 -7.56
N LYS A 22 1.85 -7.82 -7.11
CA LYS A 22 1.07 -8.73 -7.95
C LYS A 22 -0.25 -8.10 -8.36
N VAL A 23 -0.66 -8.38 -9.59
CA VAL A 23 -1.98 -7.97 -10.09
C VAL A 23 -3.05 -8.55 -9.16
N GLY A 24 -3.94 -7.68 -8.66
CA GLY A 24 -4.94 -8.03 -7.66
C GLY A 24 -4.57 -7.69 -6.21
N ASP A 25 -3.34 -7.27 -5.93
CA ASP A 25 -2.96 -6.82 -4.59
C ASP A 25 -3.64 -5.50 -4.23
N LEU A 26 -3.94 -5.35 -2.94
CA LEU A 26 -4.42 -4.12 -2.34
C LEU A 26 -3.22 -3.21 -2.04
N ILE A 27 -3.26 -2.00 -2.58
CA ILE A 27 -2.18 -1.03 -2.47
C ILE A 27 -2.70 0.35 -2.09
N LEU A 28 -1.86 1.07 -1.36
CA LEU A 28 -2.08 2.45 -0.97
C LEU A 28 -1.34 3.38 -1.94
N VAL A 29 -2.03 4.39 -2.44
CA VAL A 29 -1.46 5.39 -3.35
C VAL A 29 -1.21 6.69 -2.61
N SER A 30 0.00 7.24 -2.74
CA SER A 30 0.35 8.50 -2.09
C SER A 30 -0.31 9.69 -2.75
N THR A 31 -0.97 10.52 -1.93
CA THR A 31 -1.67 11.74 -2.38
C THR A 31 -0.84 13.01 -2.26
N LEU A 32 0.41 12.89 -1.77
CA LEU A 32 1.33 14.01 -1.53
C LEU A 32 1.54 14.91 -2.76
N ASN A 33 1.47 14.32 -3.96
CA ASN A 33 1.65 15.05 -5.24
C ASN A 33 0.34 15.26 -6.01
N LEU A 34 -0.78 14.71 -5.54
CA LEU A 34 -2.06 14.70 -6.25
C LEU A 34 -3.03 15.77 -5.74
N LYS A 35 -2.97 16.08 -4.44
CA LYS A 35 -3.78 17.11 -3.80
C LYS A 35 -2.82 18.19 -3.29
N GLY A 36 -3.08 19.46 -3.63
CA GLY A 36 -2.23 20.59 -3.23
C GLY A 36 -2.03 20.68 -1.71
N GLN A 37 -1.06 21.50 -1.26
CA GLN A 37 -0.65 21.61 0.15
C GLN A 37 -1.83 21.95 1.09
N LYS A 38 -2.49 20.93 1.62
CA LYS A 38 -3.50 21.04 2.66
C LYS A 38 -2.87 20.45 3.92
N LYS A 39 -2.65 21.28 4.93
CA LYS A 39 -2.09 20.85 6.21
C LYS A 39 -3.03 19.79 6.82
N PHE A 40 -2.46 18.67 7.29
CA PHE A 40 -3.16 17.56 7.98
C PHE A 40 -4.04 16.62 7.12
N LYS A 41 -3.50 16.09 6.01
CA LYS A 41 -4.13 14.96 5.29
C LYS A 41 -3.29 13.69 5.43
N ASP A 42 -3.98 12.55 5.48
CA ASP A 42 -3.35 11.25 5.33
C ASP A 42 -2.55 11.23 4.02
N SER A 43 -1.28 10.85 4.12
CA SER A 43 -0.34 10.90 3.00
C SER A 43 -0.61 9.83 1.94
N PHE A 44 -1.51 8.90 2.24
CA PHE A 44 -1.89 7.75 1.42
C PHE A 44 -3.41 7.63 1.41
N GLU A 45 -4.00 7.37 0.24
CA GLU A 45 -5.42 7.10 0.10
C GLU A 45 -5.65 5.68 -0.37
N GLY A 46 -6.69 5.07 0.21
CA GLY A 46 -7.39 3.87 -0.25
C GLY A 46 -6.58 2.57 -0.26
N PRO A 47 -7.20 1.43 0.08
CA PRO A 47 -6.81 0.18 -0.56
C PRO A 47 -7.38 0.18 -1.98
N PHE A 48 -6.53 0.42 -2.97
CA PHE A 48 -6.88 0.28 -4.39
C PHE A 48 -6.41 -1.07 -4.91
N ILE A 49 -7.14 -1.61 -5.89
CA ILE A 49 -6.76 -2.85 -6.56
C ILE A 49 -5.77 -2.51 -7.68
N MET A 50 -4.60 -3.16 -7.66
CA MET A 50 -3.66 -3.06 -8.77
C MET A 50 -4.19 -3.86 -9.98
N LYS A 51 -4.43 -3.20 -11.12
CA LYS A 51 -4.90 -3.85 -12.36
C LYS A 51 -3.77 -4.46 -13.16
N THR A 52 -2.74 -3.68 -13.43
CA THR A 52 -1.64 -4.08 -14.32
C THR A 52 -0.34 -3.41 -13.89
N PHE A 53 0.76 -4.07 -14.22
CA PHE A 53 2.11 -3.55 -14.00
C PHE A 53 2.66 -3.05 -15.34
N HIS A 54 3.05 -1.78 -15.39
CA HIS A 54 3.66 -1.16 -16.56
C HIS A 54 5.19 -1.20 -16.42
N GLY A 55 5.80 -2.15 -17.11
CA GLY A 55 7.26 -2.32 -17.14
C GLY A 55 7.81 -2.74 -15.78
N THR A 56 8.77 -2.00 -15.24
CA THR A 56 9.39 -2.27 -13.92
C THR A 56 9.02 -1.24 -12.86
N ASN A 57 8.51 -0.07 -13.30
CA ASN A 57 8.52 1.14 -12.46
C ASN A 57 7.15 1.78 -12.28
N ALA A 58 6.11 1.30 -12.97
CA ALA A 58 4.79 1.91 -12.89
C ALA A 58 3.70 0.85 -12.68
N VAL A 59 2.68 1.21 -11.92
CA VAL A 59 1.50 0.40 -11.65
C VAL A 59 0.27 1.12 -12.15
N GLN A 60 -0.69 0.37 -12.67
CA GLN A 60 -2.02 0.88 -12.97
C GLN A 60 -2.97 0.41 -11.89
N VAL A 61 -3.74 1.34 -11.33
CA VAL A 61 -4.68 1.06 -10.26
C VAL A 61 -6.10 1.41 -10.69
N GLU A 62 -7.07 0.73 -10.10
CA GLU A 62 -8.46 1.16 -10.20
C GLU A 62 -8.71 2.29 -9.19
N LEU A 63 -8.74 3.53 -9.67
CA LEU A 63 -9.12 4.68 -8.84
C LEU A 63 -10.65 4.75 -8.72
N SER A 64 -11.13 5.14 -7.54
CA SER A 64 -12.54 5.35 -7.26
C SER A 64 -12.72 6.66 -6.47
N GLY A 65 -13.90 7.27 -6.56
CA GLY A 65 -14.23 8.50 -5.83
C GLY A 65 -13.51 9.74 -6.37
N GLU A 66 -12.95 10.57 -5.49
CA GLU A 66 -12.32 11.86 -5.85
C GLU A 66 -11.11 11.74 -6.79
N LEU A 67 -10.54 10.54 -6.95
CA LEU A 67 -9.38 10.27 -7.79
C LEU A 67 -9.74 9.73 -9.18
N GLU A 68 -11.02 9.50 -9.50
CA GLU A 68 -11.46 8.98 -10.81
C GLU A 68 -11.04 9.86 -12.00
N ASN A 69 -10.92 11.18 -11.76
CA ASN A 69 -10.51 12.17 -12.76
C ASN A 69 -8.97 12.32 -12.87
N LYS A 70 -8.20 11.53 -12.13
CA LYS A 70 -6.73 11.54 -12.18
C LYS A 70 -6.21 10.36 -13.01
N HIS A 71 -4.96 10.48 -13.47
CA HIS A 71 -4.31 9.40 -14.19
C HIS A 71 -4.18 8.15 -13.32
N PRO A 72 -4.64 6.97 -13.78
CA PRO A 72 -4.63 5.73 -13.00
C PRO A 72 -3.25 5.06 -12.93
N THR A 73 -2.23 5.64 -13.57
CA THR A 73 -0.87 5.09 -13.61
C THR A 73 0.02 5.84 -12.63
N PHE A 74 0.61 5.11 -11.68
CA PHE A 74 1.47 5.65 -10.63
C PHE A 74 2.85 4.99 -10.66
N PRO A 75 3.93 5.73 -10.37
CA PRO A 75 5.23 5.12 -10.15
C PRO A 75 5.25 4.31 -8.85
N VAL A 76 5.99 3.20 -8.83
CA VAL A 76 6.11 2.29 -7.67
C VAL A 76 6.63 2.98 -6.39
N SER A 77 7.32 4.11 -6.52
CA SER A 77 7.82 4.90 -5.38
C SER A 77 6.70 5.59 -4.59
N LEU A 78 5.55 5.82 -5.21
CA LEU A 78 4.39 6.45 -4.59
C LEU A 78 3.36 5.43 -4.09
N VAL A 79 3.71 4.15 -4.13
CA VAL A 79 2.81 3.05 -3.85
C VAL A 79 3.34 2.26 -2.66
N LYS A 80 2.44 1.86 -1.76
CA LYS A 80 2.75 0.96 -0.64
C LYS A 80 1.83 -0.24 -0.66
N HIS A 81 2.32 -1.37 -0.18
CA HIS A 81 1.45 -2.51 0.12
C HIS A 81 0.48 -2.12 1.23
N TYR A 82 -0.80 -2.45 1.05
CA TYR A 82 -1.79 -2.25 2.09
C TYR A 82 -1.58 -3.30 3.19
N THR A 83 -1.31 -2.84 4.41
CA THR A 83 -1.32 -3.69 5.61
C THR A 83 -2.51 -3.29 6.49
N LEU A 84 -3.14 -4.27 7.14
CA LEU A 84 -4.27 -4.05 8.06
C LEU A 84 -3.91 -3.15 9.26
N SER A 85 -2.62 -2.89 9.49
CA SER A 85 -2.14 -1.94 10.50
C SER A 85 -2.28 -0.47 10.08
N ASP A 86 -2.44 -0.19 8.78
CA ASP A 86 -2.44 1.18 8.22
C ASP A 86 -3.85 1.81 8.21
N THR A 87 -4.89 1.08 8.63
CA THR A 87 -6.22 1.66 8.85
C THR A 87 -6.23 2.55 10.09
N PRO A 88 -6.49 3.86 9.99
CA PRO A 88 -6.59 4.77 11.14
C PRO A 88 -7.84 4.54 12.03
N GLY A 89 -8.38 3.33 12.09
CA GLY A 89 -9.65 3.07 12.77
C GLY A 89 -10.04 1.62 13.08
N GLN A 90 -9.13 0.64 13.01
CA GLN A 90 -9.45 -0.73 13.46
C GLN A 90 -8.39 -1.33 14.38
N ILE A 91 -8.40 -0.85 15.63
CA ILE A 91 -8.20 -1.74 16.77
C ILE A 91 -9.62 -2.07 17.27
N LEU A 92 -10.34 -2.99 16.62
CA LEU A 92 -11.58 -3.53 17.20
C LEU A 92 -11.84 -5.02 16.94
N CYS A 93 -11.19 -5.68 15.98
CA CYS A 93 -11.58 -7.06 15.62
C CYS A 93 -10.58 -8.14 16.04
N GLN A 94 -9.67 -7.88 16.99
CA GLN A 94 -8.75 -8.92 17.49
C GLN A 94 -9.23 -9.63 18.77
N TRP A 95 -10.41 -9.31 19.31
CA TRP A 95 -10.97 -9.93 20.53
C TRP A 95 -12.36 -10.56 20.29
N SER A 96 -12.57 -11.35 19.24
CA SER A 96 -13.84 -12.09 19.07
C SER A 96 -13.74 -13.47 18.44
N ALA A 97 -12.69 -14.23 18.78
CA ALA A 97 -12.68 -15.67 18.44
C ALA A 97 -11.90 -16.54 19.43
N ILE A 98 -11.72 -16.08 20.66
CA ILE A 98 -11.24 -16.92 21.76
C ILE A 98 -12.35 -16.91 22.81
N ASP A 99 -12.93 -18.09 23.05
CA ASP A 99 -13.86 -18.45 24.12
C ASP A 99 -15.34 -18.00 24.02
N PHE A 100 -16.08 -18.61 23.08
CA PHE A 100 -17.50 -18.94 23.33
C PHE A 100 -17.84 -20.35 22.86
N THR A 101 -17.16 -21.34 23.42
CA THR A 101 -17.72 -22.70 23.54
C THR A 101 -17.62 -23.12 24.99
N SER A 102 -18.33 -22.39 25.85
CA SER A 102 -18.65 -22.88 27.18
C SER A 102 -19.96 -23.66 27.11
N SER A 103 -19.84 -24.95 27.42
CA SER A 103 -20.75 -25.74 28.26
C SER A 103 -22.26 -25.78 27.97
N LYS A 104 -22.71 -26.97 27.54
CA LYS A 104 -23.98 -27.60 27.94
C LYS A 104 -23.82 -29.11 27.71
N LEU A 105 -23.48 -29.95 28.70
CA LEU A 105 -24.34 -30.46 29.78
C LEU A 105 -25.82 -30.52 29.38
N GLN A 106 -26.28 -31.66 28.86
CA GLN A 106 -27.17 -32.60 29.57
C GLN A 106 -27.84 -33.62 28.62
N GLU A 107 -27.88 -34.86 29.12
CA GLU A 107 -28.94 -35.88 28.97
C GLU A 107 -28.94 -36.84 27.76
N GLY A 108 -28.85 -38.13 28.11
CA GLY A 108 -28.89 -39.31 27.25
C GLY A 108 -28.26 -40.50 27.96
#